data_AF-A0A7V3QHA7-F1
#
_entry.id   AF-A0A7V3QHA7-F1
#
_cell.length_a   1.000
_cell.length_b   1.000
_cell.length_c   1.000
_cell.angle_alpha   90.00
_cell.angle_beta   90.00
_cell.angle_gamma   90.00
#
_symmetry.space_group_name_H-M   'P 1'
#
loop_
_entity.id
_entity.type
_entity.pdbx_description
1 polymer ?
#
loop_
_entity_poly.entity_id
_entity_poly.type
_entity_poly.pdbx_seq_one_letter_code
_entity_poly.pdbx_strand_id
1 'polypeptide(L)'
;MKNKIRIVLAGLVLLIVNGYILAQGSIEFRNFSTEYAIQPQVYGPFADDPFKGLYGNSHDYTGAPLLEGTGYCAWLLAAPGLDQPVSALRPAFGTSRDASATYVTFYTGTLAGYWEARTVIMTNVDKSSPCTVAVVAWENKGQYYTWDEAYQAWMRGEIAAAMTPTFNIEKCGGDFDLPPMILGLEKFNIYYIPEPGVYVLGGLALAALWVFRKRN
;
A
#
# COMPACT_ATOMS: atom_id res chain seq x y z
N MET A 1 12.29 -48.41 -11.41
CA MET A 1 13.02 -47.44 -10.55
C MET A 1 12.63 -45.99 -10.80
N LYS A 2 12.62 -45.50 -12.06
CA LYS A 2 12.25 -44.10 -12.41
C LYS A 2 10.89 -43.61 -11.87
N ASN A 3 9.87 -44.47 -11.83
CA ASN A 3 8.54 -44.07 -11.35
C ASN A 3 8.44 -43.93 -9.82
N LYS A 4 9.26 -44.68 -9.06
CA LYS A 4 9.30 -44.58 -7.58
C LYS A 4 9.96 -43.27 -7.12
N ILE A 5 11.01 -42.84 -7.83
CA ILE A 5 11.70 -41.56 -7.59
C ILE A 5 10.76 -40.38 -7.85
N ARG A 6 9.96 -40.42 -8.93
CA ARG A 6 8.97 -39.37 -9.24
C ARG A 6 7.88 -39.22 -8.17
N ILE A 7 7.38 -40.33 -7.62
CA ILE A 7 6.36 -40.32 -6.57
C ILE A 7 6.92 -39.78 -5.24
N VAL A 8 8.15 -40.16 -4.88
CA VAL A 8 8.82 -39.64 -3.68
C VAL A 8 9.12 -38.15 -3.81
N LEU A 9 9.60 -37.69 -4.98
CA LEU A 9 9.82 -36.25 -5.23
C LEU A 9 8.51 -35.45 -5.21
N ALA A 10 7.43 -35.96 -5.82
CA ALA A 10 6.14 -35.29 -5.77
C ALA A 10 5.57 -35.20 -4.35
N GLY A 11 5.71 -36.26 -3.54
CA GLY A 11 5.32 -36.26 -2.13
C GLY A 11 6.15 -35.30 -1.27
N LEU A 12 7.46 -35.22 -1.50
CA LEU A 12 8.34 -34.28 -0.80
C LEU A 12 8.01 -32.82 -1.13
N VAL A 13 7.75 -32.52 -2.41
CA VAL A 13 7.33 -31.18 -2.85
C VAL A 13 5.99 -30.79 -2.24
N LEU A 14 5.01 -31.70 -2.14
CA LEU A 14 3.71 -31.43 -1.53
C LEU A 14 3.80 -31.14 -0.01
N LEU A 15 4.71 -31.83 0.69
CA LEU A 15 4.99 -31.62 2.11
C LEU A 15 5.70 -30.29 2.37
N ILE A 16 6.66 -29.94 1.51
CA ILE A 16 7.40 -28.68 1.58
C ILE A 16 6.45 -27.49 1.34
N VAL A 17 5.58 -27.56 0.32
CA VAL A 17 4.62 -26.49 -0.01
C VAL A 17 3.60 -26.27 1.12
N ASN A 18 3.08 -27.33 1.74
CA ASN A 18 2.16 -27.20 2.89
C ASN A 18 2.86 -26.67 4.15
N GLY A 19 4.13 -27.01 4.37
CA GLY A 19 4.92 -26.49 5.50
C GLY A 19 5.16 -24.98 5.45
N TYR A 20 5.36 -24.42 4.25
CA TYR A 20 5.58 -22.97 4.08
C TYR A 20 4.34 -22.13 4.39
N ILE A 21 3.13 -22.62 4.14
CA ILE A 21 1.89 -21.90 4.48
C ILE A 21 1.65 -21.86 6.00
N LEU A 22 2.11 -22.89 6.72
CA LEU A 22 2.01 -23.01 8.20
C LEU A 22 3.09 -22.23 8.97
N ALA A 23 3.98 -21.55 8.27
CA ALA A 23 5.05 -20.74 8.87
C ALA A 23 4.79 -19.24 8.76
N GLN A 24 3.73 -18.80 8.08
CA GLN A 24 3.48 -17.39 7.77
C GLN A 24 2.73 -16.66 8.87
N GLY A 25 3.11 -15.40 9.10
CA GLY A 25 2.40 -14.51 10.00
C GLY A 25 1.05 -14.07 9.44
N SER A 26 0.13 -13.68 10.32
CA SER A 26 -1.15 -13.10 9.92
C SER A 26 -1.39 -11.74 10.57
N ILE A 27 -2.20 -10.91 9.95
CA ILE A 27 -2.58 -9.60 10.51
C ILE A 27 -4.01 -9.24 10.08
N GLU A 28 -4.74 -8.57 10.97
CA GLU A 28 -6.03 -7.98 10.63
C GLU A 28 -5.79 -6.64 9.92
N PHE A 29 -5.89 -6.66 8.59
CA PHE A 29 -5.75 -5.48 7.76
C PHE A 29 -7.05 -4.69 7.77
N ARG A 30 -7.19 -3.78 8.73
CA ARG A 30 -8.27 -2.80 8.83
C ARG A 30 -7.71 -1.48 9.35
N ASN A 31 -8.36 -0.37 9.00
CA ASN A 31 -8.04 0.97 9.53
C ASN A 31 -9.15 1.57 10.38
N PHE A 32 -10.08 0.77 10.86
CA PHE A 32 -11.08 1.25 11.82
C PHE A 32 -11.36 0.20 12.87
N SER A 33 -11.44 0.63 14.13
CA SER A 33 -11.95 -0.20 15.21
C SER A 33 -12.62 0.67 16.26
N THR A 34 -13.87 0.34 16.57
CA THR A 34 -14.61 0.96 17.67
C THR A 34 -14.10 0.53 19.04
N GLU A 35 -13.52 -0.67 19.13
CA GLU A 35 -12.97 -1.22 20.37
C GLU A 35 -11.71 -0.47 20.81
N TYR A 36 -10.83 -0.15 19.86
CA TYR A 36 -9.56 0.53 20.14
C TYR A 36 -9.58 2.03 19.82
N ALA A 37 -10.76 2.58 19.50
CA ALA A 37 -10.95 3.99 19.07
C ALA A 37 -10.03 4.41 17.91
N ILE A 38 -9.76 3.49 16.99
CA ILE A 38 -8.88 3.70 15.84
C ILE A 38 -9.75 4.15 14.66
N GLN A 39 -9.55 5.39 14.20
CA GLN A 39 -10.25 5.97 13.05
C GLN A 39 -9.34 6.79 12.11
N PRO A 40 -8.21 6.24 11.63
CA PRO A 40 -7.39 6.83 10.58
C PRO A 40 -8.09 6.72 9.22
N GLN A 41 -8.99 7.67 8.98
CA GLN A 41 -9.61 7.86 7.67
C GLN A 41 -8.56 8.19 6.62
N VAL A 42 -8.77 7.66 5.42
CA VAL A 42 -7.97 7.96 4.23
C VAL A 42 -8.74 8.90 3.32
N TYR A 43 -8.06 9.96 2.90
CA TYR A 43 -8.64 11.01 2.07
C TYR A 43 -8.05 11.00 0.65
N GLY A 44 -8.81 11.53 -0.28
CA GLY A 44 -8.39 11.85 -1.64
C GLY A 44 -7.55 13.13 -1.70
N PRO A 45 -7.13 13.54 -2.91
CA PRO A 45 -6.43 14.79 -3.11
C PRO A 45 -7.30 15.99 -2.73
N PHE A 46 -6.68 17.03 -2.18
CA PHE A 46 -7.38 18.28 -1.90
C PHE A 46 -7.80 18.97 -3.20
N ALA A 47 -9.00 19.57 -3.23
CA ALA A 47 -9.53 20.22 -4.42
C ALA A 47 -8.78 21.51 -4.79
N ASP A 48 -8.28 22.22 -3.79
CA ASP A 48 -7.52 23.46 -3.92
C ASP A 48 -6.01 23.23 -4.13
N ASP A 49 -5.45 22.15 -3.58
CA ASP A 49 -4.06 21.74 -3.78
C ASP A 49 -3.92 20.21 -3.90
N PRO A 50 -4.09 19.64 -5.10
CA PRO A 50 -4.04 18.18 -5.30
C PRO A 50 -2.64 17.58 -5.08
N PHE A 51 -1.59 18.40 -4.92
CA PHE A 51 -0.22 17.96 -4.69
C PHE A 51 0.14 17.91 -3.19
N LYS A 52 -0.75 18.40 -2.33
CA LYS A 52 -0.55 18.43 -0.88
C LYS A 52 -0.74 17.05 -0.27
N GLY A 53 0.36 16.45 0.21
CA GLY A 53 0.36 15.22 1.01
C GLY A 53 0.44 15.52 2.51
N LEU A 54 -0.51 15.00 3.29
CA LEU A 54 -0.57 15.10 4.75
C LEU A 54 -0.63 13.71 5.37
N TYR A 55 0.10 13.53 6.47
CA TYR A 55 0.06 12.34 7.32
C TYR A 55 0.04 12.77 8.77
N GLY A 56 -0.96 12.33 9.52
CA GLY A 56 -1.05 12.52 10.97
C GLY A 56 -2.39 13.06 11.44
N ASN A 57 -2.77 12.67 12.65
CA ASN A 57 -4.10 12.97 13.21
C ASN A 57 -4.32 14.46 13.54
N SER A 58 -3.24 15.24 13.67
CA SER A 58 -3.28 16.68 13.97
C SER A 58 -3.53 17.56 12.75
N HIS A 59 -3.50 17.00 11.53
CA HIS A 59 -3.70 17.76 10.30
C HIS A 59 -5.18 18.04 10.03
N ASP A 60 -5.43 19.18 9.39
CA ASP A 60 -6.75 19.53 8.86
C ASP A 60 -6.93 18.93 7.46
N TYR A 61 -7.89 18.03 7.35
CA TYR A 61 -8.29 17.37 6.10
C TYR A 61 -9.54 17.99 5.48
N THR A 62 -10.01 19.13 6.00
CA THR A 62 -11.17 19.84 5.45
C THR A 62 -10.94 20.14 3.98
N GLY A 63 -11.93 19.78 3.15
CA GLY A 63 -11.87 19.96 1.69
C GLY A 63 -11.29 18.77 0.92
N ALA A 64 -10.67 17.78 1.58
CA ALA A 64 -10.31 16.53 0.95
C ALA A 64 -11.48 15.53 1.01
N PRO A 65 -11.89 14.91 -0.12
CA PRO A 65 -12.93 13.90 -0.11
C PRO A 65 -12.44 12.63 0.60
N LEU A 66 -13.34 11.85 1.21
CA LEU A 66 -12.98 10.53 1.73
C LEU A 66 -12.84 9.54 0.57
N LEU A 67 -11.88 8.62 0.64
CA LEU A 67 -11.77 7.55 -0.36
C LEU A 67 -12.94 6.57 -0.21
N GLU A 68 -13.60 6.23 -1.32
CA GLU A 68 -14.73 5.30 -1.29
C GLU A 68 -14.80 4.39 -2.51
N GLY A 69 -15.30 3.18 -2.28
CA GLY A 69 -15.59 2.20 -3.32
C GLY A 69 -14.36 1.58 -4.00
N THR A 70 -14.58 1.11 -5.23
CA THR A 70 -13.62 0.32 -6.01
C THR A 70 -12.67 1.16 -6.87
N GLY A 71 -12.85 2.48 -6.90
CA GLY A 71 -11.96 3.40 -7.61
C GLY A 71 -10.58 3.53 -6.96
N TYR A 72 -10.47 3.12 -5.70
CA TYR A 72 -9.26 3.20 -4.89
C TYR A 72 -8.93 1.84 -4.29
N CYS A 73 -7.64 1.65 -4.00
CA CYS A 73 -7.13 0.44 -3.41
C CYS A 73 -6.15 0.76 -2.28
N ALA A 74 -6.08 -0.14 -1.30
CA ALA A 74 -5.08 -0.11 -0.25
C ALA A 74 -4.35 -1.45 -0.17
N TRP A 75 -3.08 -1.41 0.20
CA TRP A 75 -2.24 -2.59 0.34
C TRP A 75 -1.25 -2.44 1.49
N LEU A 76 -1.02 -3.53 2.21
CA LEU A 76 0.00 -3.63 3.23
C LEU A 76 1.33 -4.05 2.61
N LEU A 77 2.36 -3.28 2.85
CA LEU A 77 3.75 -3.66 2.63
C LEU A 77 4.37 -4.09 3.96
N ALA A 78 5.20 -5.13 3.93
CA ALA A 78 5.88 -5.65 5.11
C ALA A 78 7.33 -6.02 4.81
N ALA A 79 8.16 -6.05 5.85
CA ALA A 79 9.48 -6.66 5.86
C ALA A 79 9.72 -7.36 7.20
N PRO A 80 10.39 -8.53 7.22
CA PRO A 80 10.79 -9.19 8.46
C PRO A 80 11.72 -8.34 9.32
N GLY A 81 11.49 -8.35 10.63
CA GLY A 81 12.30 -7.60 11.59
C GLY A 81 11.77 -6.19 11.88
N LEU A 82 12.29 -5.58 12.93
CA LEU A 82 11.97 -4.21 13.32
C LEU A 82 12.83 -3.21 12.54
N ASP A 83 12.31 -1.99 12.41
CA ASP A 83 13.02 -0.82 11.86
C ASP A 83 13.64 -1.06 10.47
N GLN A 84 12.97 -1.86 9.65
CA GLN A 84 13.42 -2.11 8.29
C GLN A 84 13.23 -0.86 7.42
N PRO A 85 14.19 -0.58 6.50
CA PRO A 85 14.04 0.55 5.60
C PRO A 85 12.88 0.30 4.62
N VAL A 86 12.28 1.39 4.12
CA VAL A 86 11.23 1.35 3.07
C VAL A 86 11.66 0.48 1.87
N SER A 87 12.94 0.49 1.50
CA SER A 87 13.47 -0.31 0.40
C SER A 87 13.41 -1.83 0.61
N ALA A 88 13.27 -2.29 1.86
CA ALA A 88 13.11 -3.70 2.21
C ALA A 88 11.65 -4.16 2.16
N LEU A 89 10.69 -3.22 2.18
CA LEU A 89 9.27 -3.54 2.18
C LEU A 89 8.84 -4.18 0.86
N ARG A 90 8.04 -5.23 0.97
CA ARG A 90 7.42 -5.94 -0.16
C ARG A 90 5.93 -6.11 0.12
N PRO A 91 5.10 -6.33 -0.90
CA PRO A 91 3.70 -6.67 -0.70
C PRO A 91 3.54 -7.81 0.31
N ALA A 92 2.78 -7.57 1.38
CA ALA A 92 2.65 -8.53 2.46
C ALA A 92 1.81 -9.73 2.00
N PHE A 93 0.77 -9.50 1.22
CA PHE A 93 -0.17 -10.53 0.75
C PHE A 93 -0.52 -10.30 -0.71
N GLY A 94 -0.79 -11.38 -1.45
CA GLY A 94 -1.06 -11.29 -2.88
C GLY A 94 0.17 -10.89 -3.69
N THR A 95 0.34 -11.47 -4.87
CA THR A 95 1.44 -11.12 -5.79
C THR A 95 1.00 -11.20 -7.24
N SER A 96 -0.30 -11.44 -7.48
CA SER A 96 -0.87 -11.62 -8.81
C SER A 96 -1.85 -10.50 -9.14
N ARG A 97 -2.21 -10.35 -10.41
CA ARG A 97 -3.20 -9.36 -10.88
C ARG A 97 -4.64 -9.66 -10.40
N ASP A 98 -4.85 -10.73 -9.66
CA ASP A 98 -6.17 -11.06 -9.13
C ASP A 98 -6.56 -10.10 -8.00
N ALA A 99 -7.42 -9.14 -8.33
CA ALA A 99 -7.92 -8.11 -7.41
C ALA A 99 -8.45 -8.69 -6.09
N SER A 100 -8.98 -9.91 -6.11
CA SER A 100 -9.55 -10.54 -4.92
C SER A 100 -8.50 -10.98 -3.91
N ALA A 101 -7.24 -11.17 -4.32
CA ALA A 101 -6.16 -11.69 -3.49
C ALA A 101 -5.05 -10.66 -3.19
N THR A 102 -5.10 -9.47 -3.80
CA THR A 102 -3.94 -8.59 -3.92
C THR A 102 -4.09 -7.27 -3.18
N TYR A 103 -5.27 -6.65 -3.18
CA TYR A 103 -5.50 -5.40 -2.45
C TYR A 103 -6.89 -5.41 -1.82
N VAL A 104 -7.16 -4.40 -1.01
CA VAL A 104 -8.51 -4.14 -0.48
C VAL A 104 -9.06 -2.85 -1.08
N THR A 105 -10.38 -2.79 -1.21
CA THR A 105 -11.13 -1.61 -1.66
C THR A 105 -11.67 -0.82 -0.48
N PHE A 106 -12.23 0.35 -0.73
CA PHE A 106 -12.80 1.21 0.30
C PHE A 106 -14.31 0.97 0.44
N TYR A 107 -14.81 1.05 1.68
CA TYR A 107 -16.25 1.11 1.91
C TYR A 107 -16.86 2.36 1.26
N THR A 108 -18.19 2.35 1.10
CA THR A 108 -18.96 3.48 0.59
C THR A 108 -19.85 4.09 1.67
N GLY A 109 -20.32 5.32 1.45
CA GLY A 109 -21.30 5.96 2.34
C GLY A 109 -20.69 6.36 3.69
N THR A 110 -21.34 5.99 4.80
CA THR A 110 -20.93 6.41 6.15
C THR A 110 -19.57 5.85 6.60
N LEU A 111 -19.06 4.83 5.91
CA LEU A 111 -17.76 4.22 6.17
C LEU A 111 -16.69 4.64 5.14
N ALA A 112 -16.97 5.65 4.31
CA ALA A 112 -15.96 6.21 3.42
C ALA A 112 -14.69 6.63 4.21
N GLY A 113 -13.53 6.42 3.59
CA GLY A 113 -12.21 6.59 4.18
C GLY A 113 -11.72 5.37 4.94
N TYR A 114 -12.54 4.35 5.11
CA TYR A 114 -12.13 3.05 5.65
C TYR A 114 -12.09 1.98 4.56
N TRP A 115 -11.11 1.10 4.64
CA TRP A 115 -10.99 -0.02 3.72
C TRP A 115 -11.65 -1.29 4.25
N GLU A 116 -12.03 -2.17 3.33
CA GLU A 116 -12.64 -3.46 3.63
C GLU A 116 -11.73 -4.29 4.52
N ALA A 117 -12.18 -4.56 5.75
CA ALA A 117 -11.41 -5.29 6.74
C ALA A 117 -11.16 -6.73 6.29
N ARG A 118 -9.90 -7.17 6.38
CA ARG A 118 -9.51 -8.52 5.96
C ARG A 118 -8.38 -9.06 6.82
N THR A 119 -8.47 -10.32 7.23
CA THR A 119 -7.31 -11.04 7.76
C THR A 119 -6.40 -11.45 6.60
N VAL A 120 -5.17 -10.96 6.59
CA VAL A 120 -4.20 -11.26 5.54
C VAL A 120 -3.10 -12.17 6.09
N ILE A 121 -2.74 -13.17 5.28
CA ILE A 121 -1.60 -14.06 5.55
C ILE A 121 -0.40 -13.45 4.85
N MET A 122 0.64 -13.16 5.60
CA MET A 122 1.84 -12.49 5.11
C MET A 122 2.78 -13.49 4.47
N THR A 123 2.96 -13.36 3.17
CA THR A 123 3.78 -14.28 2.37
C THR A 123 5.28 -14.12 2.62
N ASN A 124 5.69 -12.99 3.20
CA ASN A 124 7.09 -12.59 3.37
C ASN A 124 7.51 -12.41 4.84
N VAL A 125 6.65 -12.73 5.81
CA VAL A 125 6.92 -12.59 7.24
C VAL A 125 6.53 -13.89 7.95
N ASP A 126 7.42 -14.41 8.78
CA ASP A 126 7.18 -15.63 9.54
C ASP A 126 6.23 -15.38 10.72
N LYS A 127 5.54 -16.43 11.15
CA LYS A 127 4.62 -16.43 12.28
C LYS A 127 5.29 -15.98 13.56
N SER A 128 4.56 -15.25 14.39
CA SER A 128 5.02 -14.77 15.70
C SER A 128 6.34 -13.99 15.66
N SER A 129 6.77 -13.54 14.49
CA SER A 129 7.99 -12.77 14.29
C SER A 129 7.65 -11.27 14.28
N PRO A 130 8.59 -10.41 14.69
CA PRO A 130 8.43 -8.97 14.51
C PRO A 130 8.49 -8.60 13.02
N CYS A 131 7.72 -7.60 12.63
CA CYS A 131 7.69 -7.11 11.27
C CYS A 131 7.58 -5.58 11.21
N THR A 132 8.23 -4.97 10.20
CA THR A 132 8.06 -3.55 9.86
C THR A 132 7.07 -3.47 8.73
N VAL A 133 6.11 -2.56 8.82
CA VAL A 133 5.06 -2.42 7.81
C VAL A 133 4.84 -0.96 7.39
N ALA A 134 4.26 -0.79 6.22
CA ALA A 134 3.70 0.47 5.77
C ALA A 134 2.43 0.19 4.96
N VAL A 135 1.50 1.15 4.94
CA VAL A 135 0.30 1.06 4.11
C VAL A 135 0.48 1.95 2.90
N VAL A 136 0.05 1.45 1.75
CA VAL A 136 -0.07 2.22 0.52
C VAL A 136 -1.52 2.32 0.10
N ALA A 137 -1.92 3.45 -0.45
CA ALA A 137 -3.23 3.64 -1.07
C ALA A 137 -3.09 4.39 -2.40
N TRP A 138 -3.89 4.03 -3.40
CA TRP A 138 -3.81 4.64 -4.73
C TRP A 138 -5.14 4.61 -5.48
N GLU A 139 -5.25 5.47 -6.49
CA GLU A 139 -6.29 5.39 -7.53
C GLU A 139 -6.01 4.22 -8.48
N ASN A 140 -6.90 3.22 -8.51
CA ASN A 140 -6.74 2.05 -9.38
C ASN A 140 -7.05 2.38 -10.85
N LYS A 141 -8.00 3.30 -11.11
CA LYS A 141 -8.51 3.63 -12.46
C LYS A 141 -8.86 2.38 -13.31
N GLY A 142 -9.10 1.24 -12.67
CA GLY A 142 -9.34 -0.05 -13.31
C GLY A 142 -8.14 -0.67 -14.04
N GLN A 143 -6.91 -0.21 -13.80
CA GLN A 143 -5.72 -0.68 -14.52
C GLN A 143 -4.49 -0.91 -13.64
N TYR A 144 -4.40 -0.30 -12.46
CA TYR A 144 -3.25 -0.41 -11.56
C TYR A 144 -3.55 -1.43 -10.45
N TYR A 145 -3.23 -2.69 -10.71
CA TYR A 145 -3.58 -3.81 -9.83
C TYR A 145 -2.48 -4.12 -8.82
N THR A 146 -1.29 -3.60 -9.04
CA THR A 146 -0.15 -3.78 -8.14
C THR A 146 0.42 -2.44 -7.68
N TRP A 147 1.04 -2.44 -6.50
CA TRP A 147 1.77 -1.28 -6.00
C TRP A 147 2.92 -0.89 -6.91
N ASP A 148 3.62 -1.84 -7.52
CA ASP A 148 4.71 -1.50 -8.45
C ASP A 148 4.19 -0.72 -9.67
N GLU A 149 3.06 -1.15 -10.26
CA GLU A 149 2.41 -0.42 -11.36
C GLU A 149 1.92 0.96 -10.90
N ALA A 150 1.24 1.01 -9.76
CA ALA A 150 0.70 2.24 -9.19
C ALA A 150 1.79 3.24 -8.81
N TYR A 151 2.86 2.78 -8.18
CA TYR A 151 4.00 3.60 -7.79
C TYR A 151 4.65 4.24 -9.01
N GLN A 152 4.87 3.47 -10.08
CA GLN A 152 5.42 4.04 -11.32
C GLN A 152 4.49 5.09 -11.94
N ALA A 153 3.17 4.85 -11.92
CA ALA A 153 2.20 5.83 -12.41
C ALA A 153 2.12 7.09 -11.54
N TRP A 154 2.20 6.93 -10.22
CA TRP A 154 2.23 8.02 -9.25
C TRP A 154 3.49 8.89 -9.43
N MET A 155 4.65 8.26 -9.60
CA MET A 155 5.91 8.96 -9.89
C MET A 155 5.89 9.73 -11.22
N ARG A 156 5.00 9.35 -12.15
CA ARG A 156 4.74 10.09 -13.39
C ARG A 156 3.64 11.15 -13.26
N GLY A 157 3.00 11.27 -12.10
CA GLY A 157 1.88 12.20 -11.89
C GLY A 157 0.55 11.75 -12.51
N GLU A 158 0.44 10.50 -12.97
CA GLU A 158 -0.76 9.99 -13.67
C GLU A 158 -1.91 9.66 -12.72
N ILE A 159 -1.59 9.31 -11.48
CA ILE A 159 -2.55 8.95 -10.43
C ILE A 159 -2.17 9.60 -9.11
N ALA A 160 -3.16 9.74 -8.24
CA ALA A 160 -2.90 10.01 -6.84
C ALA A 160 -2.58 8.72 -6.09
N ALA A 161 -1.54 8.76 -5.26
CA ALA A 161 -1.22 7.71 -4.32
C ALA A 161 -0.56 8.28 -3.07
N ALA A 162 -0.39 7.44 -2.06
CA ALA A 162 0.40 7.74 -0.88
C ALA A 162 0.92 6.46 -0.24
N MET A 163 2.01 6.60 0.50
CA MET A 163 2.58 5.58 1.37
C MET A 163 2.76 6.18 2.77
N THR A 164 2.36 5.46 3.80
CA THR A 164 2.56 5.89 5.18
C THR A 164 4.04 5.78 5.58
N PRO A 165 4.48 6.49 6.64
CA PRO A 165 5.68 6.10 7.37
C PRO A 165 5.63 4.63 7.79
N THR A 166 6.81 4.06 7.99
CA THR A 166 6.96 2.71 8.53
C THR A 166 6.60 2.68 10.00
N PHE A 167 5.95 1.61 10.43
CA PHE A 167 5.71 1.32 11.83
C PHE A 167 5.95 -0.17 12.12
N ASN A 168 6.24 -0.46 13.39
CA ASN A 168 6.62 -1.80 13.82
C ASN A 168 5.43 -2.55 14.38
N ILE A 169 5.42 -3.85 14.12
CA ILE A 169 4.54 -4.84 14.75
C ILE A 169 5.44 -5.83 15.46
N GLU A 170 5.34 -5.86 16.79
CA GLU A 170 6.26 -6.66 17.62
C GLU A 170 6.08 -8.16 17.45
N LYS A 171 4.84 -8.59 17.18
CA LYS A 171 4.49 -10.00 17.03
C LYS A 171 3.35 -10.16 16.05
N CYS A 172 3.67 -10.63 14.85
CA CYS A 172 2.68 -10.88 13.82
C CYS A 172 1.97 -12.24 14.12
N GLY A 173 0.70 -12.43 13.73
CA GLY A 173 -0.15 -13.54 14.19
C GLY A 173 0.36 -14.94 13.80
N GLY A 174 -0.21 -16.01 14.35
CA GLY A 174 0.28 -17.38 14.13
C GLY A 174 -0.72 -18.47 14.54
N ASP A 175 -0.29 -19.73 14.64
CA ASP A 175 -1.18 -20.89 14.87
C ASP A 175 -2.03 -20.77 16.16
N PHE A 176 -1.50 -20.09 17.18
CA PHE A 176 -2.15 -19.92 18.49
C PHE A 176 -2.32 -18.44 18.88
N ASP A 177 -1.79 -17.52 18.08
CA ASP A 177 -1.88 -16.08 18.30
C ASP A 177 -2.92 -15.50 17.35
N LEU A 178 -3.92 -14.80 17.89
CA LEU A 178 -4.87 -14.06 17.05
C LEU A 178 -4.11 -13.05 16.17
N PRO A 179 -4.51 -12.86 14.89
CA PRO A 179 -3.93 -11.85 14.04
C PRO A 179 -4.01 -10.49 14.74
N PRO A 180 -2.89 -9.79 15.00
CA PRO A 180 -2.94 -8.46 15.58
C PRO A 180 -3.59 -7.50 14.59
N MET A 181 -4.24 -6.46 15.11
CA MET A 181 -4.68 -5.34 14.30
C MET A 181 -3.53 -4.36 14.10
N ILE A 182 -3.57 -3.61 12.99
CA ILE A 182 -2.68 -2.48 12.77
C ILE A 182 -2.99 -1.38 13.79
N LEU A 183 -2.11 -1.24 14.78
CA LEU A 183 -2.13 -0.15 15.76
C LEU A 183 -1.10 0.92 15.36
N GLY A 184 -1.41 2.20 15.54
CA GLY A 184 -0.50 3.30 15.24
C GLY A 184 -0.61 3.89 13.82
N LEU A 185 -1.56 3.42 13.01
CA LEU A 185 -1.90 4.09 11.76
C LEU A 185 -2.61 5.42 12.04
N GLU A 186 -2.15 6.49 11.40
CA GLU A 186 -2.77 7.82 11.47
C GLU A 186 -3.49 8.17 10.17
N LYS A 187 -4.31 9.23 10.22
CA LYS A 187 -4.97 9.78 9.02
C LYS A 187 -3.95 10.18 7.96
N PHE A 188 -4.30 9.99 6.69
CA PHE A 188 -3.48 10.45 5.57
C PHE A 188 -4.32 10.68 4.31
N ASN A 189 -3.77 11.40 3.35
CA ASN A 189 -4.39 11.56 2.04
C ASN A 189 -3.49 11.09 0.90
N ILE A 190 -4.10 10.61 -0.18
CA ILE A 190 -3.41 10.42 -1.46
C ILE A 190 -3.27 11.77 -2.16
N TYR A 191 -2.20 11.93 -2.94
CA TYR A 191 -1.88 13.18 -3.63
C TYR A 191 -1.15 12.90 -4.94
N TYR A 192 -1.14 13.88 -5.84
CA TYR A 192 -0.40 13.81 -7.10
C TYR A 192 1.04 14.29 -6.90
N ILE A 193 1.98 13.75 -7.67
CA ILE A 193 3.33 14.32 -7.79
C ILE A 193 3.36 15.23 -9.02
N PRO A 194 3.81 16.49 -8.92
CA PRO A 194 3.93 17.37 -10.08
C PRO A 194 4.83 16.75 -11.15
N GLU A 195 4.40 16.78 -12.41
CA GLU A 195 5.21 16.28 -13.52
C GLU A 195 6.56 17.04 -13.60
N PRO A 196 7.71 16.35 -13.54
CA PRO A 196 9.02 17.00 -13.54
C PRO A 196 9.34 17.80 -14.82
N GLY A 197 8.66 17.53 -15.95
CA GLY A 197 9.07 17.99 -17.28
C GLY A 197 8.48 19.34 -17.72
N VAL A 198 7.22 19.63 -17.40
CA VAL A 198 6.51 20.77 -18.00
C VAL A 198 7.09 22.11 -17.57
N TYR A 199 7.48 22.23 -16.30
CA TYR A 199 8.05 23.48 -15.77
C TYR A 199 9.46 23.77 -16.31
N VAL A 200 10.28 22.72 -16.47
CA VAL A 200 11.64 22.86 -17.04
C VAL A 200 11.56 23.19 -18.53
N LEU A 201 10.70 22.50 -19.29
CA LEU A 201 10.51 22.79 -20.71
C LEU A 201 9.87 24.16 -20.95
N GLY A 202 8.86 24.53 -20.16
CA GLY A 202 8.25 25.86 -20.22
C GLY A 202 9.26 26.96 -19.87
N GLY A 203 10.08 26.75 -18.84
CA GLY A 203 11.17 27.66 -18.49
C GLY A 203 12.23 27.79 -19.58
N LEU A 204 12.64 26.67 -20.20
CA LEU A 204 13.59 26.67 -21.32
C LEU A 204 13.00 27.30 -22.59
N ALA A 205 11.71 27.07 -22.87
CA ALA A 205 11.02 27.69 -24.00
C ALA A 205 10.91 29.21 -23.83
N LEU A 206 10.58 29.69 -22.63
CA LEU A 206 10.56 31.13 -22.31
C LEU A 206 11.96 31.74 -22.35
N ALA A 207 12.98 31.03 -21.85
CA ALA A 207 14.37 31.47 -21.95
C ALA A 207 14.84 31.57 -23.40
N ALA A 208 14.50 30.59 -24.24
CA ALA A 208 14.80 30.60 -25.67
C ALA A 208 14.11 31.80 -26.36
N LEU A 209 12.82 32.03 -26.11
CA LEU A 209 12.09 33.19 -26.64
C LEU A 209 12.71 34.53 -26.22
N TRP A 210 13.16 34.65 -24.97
CA TRP A 210 13.82 35.87 -24.47
C TRP A 210 15.18 36.10 -25.15
N VAL A 211 15.97 35.03 -25.35
CA VAL A 211 17.26 35.11 -26.06
C VAL A 211 17.06 35.50 -27.53
N PHE A 212 16.06 34.95 -28.22
CA PHE A 212 15.76 35.32 -29.60
C PHE A 212 15.24 36.77 -29.72
N ARG A 213 14.42 37.23 -28.77
CA ARG A 213 13.95 38.63 -28.72
C ARG A 213 15.08 39.64 -28.51
N LYS A 214 16.16 39.27 -27.81
CA LYS A 214 17.29 40.17 -27.51
C LYS A 214 18.29 40.31 -28.68
N ARG A 215 18.15 39.50 -29.73
CA ARG A 215 19.04 39.49 -30.92
C ARG A 215 18.47 40.22 -32.14
N ASN A 216 17.22 40.69 -32.08
CA ASN A 216 16.61 41.62 -33.04
C ASN A 216 16.58 43.02 -32.44
#